data_AF-A0A931UG17-F1
#
_entry.id   AF-A0A931UG17-F1
#
_cell.length_a   1.000
_cell.length_b   1.000
_cell.length_c   1.000
_cell.angle_alpha   90.00
_cell.angle_beta   90.00
_cell.angle_gamma   90.00
#
_symmetry.space_group_name_H-M   'P 1'
#
loop_
_entity.id
_entity.type
_entity.pdbx_description
1 polymer ?
#
loop_
_entity_poly.entity_id
_entity_poly.type
_entity_poly.pdbx_seq_one_letter_code
_entity_poly.pdbx_strand_id
1 'polypeptide(L)'
;GGGFIHVPALVHLLNFPVHVATATSQFMLSVMALTGTLVHIVTGTFTHGIRRTIALTIGVVVGAQLGAALSSRVHGDWIIRGLAVALALVGIRLLLMPFI
;
A
#
# COMPACT_ATOMS: atom_id res chain seq x y z
N GLY A 1 6.94 -2.43 -0.12
CA GLY A 1 5.91 -1.37 -0.20
C GLY A 1 6.15 -0.54 -1.44
N GLY A 2 5.26 -0.63 -2.42
CA GLY A 2 5.37 0.09 -3.71
C GLY A 2 4.12 -0.01 -4.58
N GLY A 3 2.99 -0.52 -4.05
CA GLY A 3 1.80 -0.86 -4.85
C GLY A 3 1.18 0.32 -5.60
N PHE A 4 1.36 1.54 -5.08
CA PHE A 4 0.92 2.78 -5.74
C PHE A 4 1.63 3.05 -7.08
N ILE A 5 2.80 2.47 -7.32
CA ILE A 5 3.52 2.54 -8.61
C ILE A 5 3.19 1.34 -9.50
N HIS A 6 3.02 0.15 -8.92
CA HIS A 6 2.83 -1.10 -9.68
C HIS A 6 1.57 -1.08 -10.56
N VAL A 7 0.44 -0.61 -10.04
CA VAL A 7 -0.83 -0.56 -10.79
C VAL A 7 -0.73 0.39 -12.00
N PRO A 8 -0.36 1.68 -11.85
CA PRO A 8 -0.23 2.57 -13.01
C PRO A 8 0.90 2.16 -13.96
N ALA A 9 1.98 1.54 -13.47
CA ALA A 9 3.02 1.01 -14.35
C ALA A 9 2.50 -0.13 -15.24
N LEU A 10 1.78 -1.11 -14.68
CA LEU A 10 1.20 -2.21 -15.46
C LEU A 10 0.14 -1.73 -16.46
N VAL A 11 -0.67 -0.75 -16.07
CA VAL A 11 -1.72 -0.20 -16.94
C VAL A 11 -1.13 0.69 -18.03
N HIS A 12 -0.25 1.64 -17.71
CA HIS A 12 0.24 2.62 -18.68
C HIS A 12 1.47 2.18 -19.47
N LEU A 13 2.41 1.42 -18.89
CA LEU A 13 3.59 0.94 -19.62
C LEU A 13 3.30 -0.38 -20.36
N LEU A 14 2.59 -1.31 -19.72
CA LEU A 14 2.35 -2.65 -20.28
C LEU A 14 0.96 -2.81 -20.93
N ASN A 15 0.10 -1.80 -20.88
CA ASN A 15 -1.27 -1.84 -21.42
C ASN A 15 -2.12 -3.00 -20.90
N PHE A 16 -1.90 -3.43 -19.65
CA PHE A 16 -2.70 -4.49 -19.04
C PHE A 16 -4.09 -3.98 -18.64
N PRO A 17 -5.13 -4.82 -18.76
CA PRO A 17 -6.45 -4.48 -18.25
C PRO A 17 -6.38 -4.21 -16.74
N VAL A 18 -7.00 -3.11 -16.31
CA VAL A 18 -6.91 -2.58 -14.94
C VAL A 18 -7.19 -3.64 -13.88
N HIS A 19 -8.17 -4.53 -14.12
CA HIS A 19 -8.54 -5.62 -13.20
C HIS A 19 -7.43 -6.66 -12.99
N VAL A 20 -6.63 -6.97 -14.02
CA VAL A 20 -5.51 -7.92 -13.89
C VAL A 20 -4.34 -7.23 -13.19
N ALA A 21 -4.05 -5.98 -13.59
CA ALA A 21 -2.97 -5.20 -12.98
C ALA A 21 -3.16 -4.99 -11.47
N THR A 22 -4.38 -4.72 -11.00
CA THR A 22 -4.69 -4.58 -9.57
C THR A 22 -4.49 -5.88 -8.81
N ALA A 23 -5.00 -7.00 -9.34
CA ALA A 23 -4.84 -8.31 -8.73
C ALA A 23 -3.36 -8.72 -8.62
N THR A 24 -2.58 -8.56 -9.70
CA THR A 24 -1.15 -8.87 -9.71
C THR A 24 -0.38 -7.98 -8.73
N SER A 25 -0.69 -6.69 -8.66
CA SER A 25 -0.04 -5.78 -7.70
C SER A 25 -0.32 -6.16 -6.25
N GLN A 26 -1.54 -6.59 -5.92
CA GLN A 26 -1.89 -7.02 -4.57
C GLN A 26 -1.20 -8.32 -4.19
N PHE A 27 -1.09 -9.26 -5.15
CA PHE A 27 -0.34 -10.50 -4.95
C PHE A 27 1.16 -10.24 -4.70
N MET A 28 1.79 -9.39 -5.50
CA MET A 28 3.19 -9.02 -5.27
C MET A 28 3.38 -8.35 -3.90
N LEU A 29 2.45 -7.48 -3.49
CA LEU A 29 2.50 -6.81 -2.20
C LEU A 29 2.36 -7.78 -1.02
N SER A 30 1.49 -8.79 -1.12
CA SER A 30 1.33 -9.78 -0.05
C SER A 30 2.59 -10.62 0.13
N VAL A 31 3.21 -11.07 -0.95
CA VAL A 31 4.48 -11.81 -0.91
C VAL A 31 5.59 -10.96 -0.31
N MET A 32 5.76 -9.71 -0.79
CA MET A 32 6.76 -8.79 -0.22
C MET A 32 6.55 -8.52 1.27
N ALA A 33 5.30 -8.31 1.70
CA ALA A 33 4.96 -8.06 3.09
C ALA A 33 5.23 -9.30 3.96
N LEU A 34 4.89 -10.49 3.46
CA LEU A 34 5.18 -11.75 4.14
C LEU A 34 6.69 -11.92 4.32
N THR A 35 7.48 -11.80 3.26
CA THR A 35 8.94 -11.92 3.32
C THR A 35 9.55 -10.89 4.26
N GLY A 36 9.13 -9.61 4.19
CA GLY A 36 9.61 -8.57 5.09
C GLY A 36 9.27 -8.84 6.56
N THR A 37 8.07 -9.36 6.83
CA THR A 37 7.67 -9.78 8.19
C THR A 37 8.54 -10.93 8.68
N LEU A 38 8.78 -11.93 7.83
CA LEU A 38 9.59 -13.10 8.15
C LEU A 38 11.04 -12.72 8.47
N VAL A 39 11.65 -11.83 7.67
CA VAL A 39 12.99 -11.31 7.94
C VAL A 39 13.03 -10.57 9.27
N HIS A 40 12.03 -9.73 9.57
CA HIS A 40 11.97 -9.00 10.86
C HIS A 40 11.83 -9.92 12.07
N ILE A 41 11.12 -11.04 11.93
CA ILE A 41 11.01 -12.07 12.96
C ILE A 41 12.37 -12.74 13.17
N VAL A 42 13.04 -13.15 12.09
CA VAL A 42 14.34 -13.85 12.13
C VAL A 42 15.47 -12.96 12.66
N THR A 43 15.46 -11.66 12.35
CA THR A 43 16.47 -10.70 12.82
C THR A 43 16.28 -10.26 14.28
N GLY A 44 15.27 -10.75 15.00
CA GLY A 44 15.12 -10.52 16.43
C GLY A 44 14.70 -9.09 16.83
N THR A 45 14.41 -8.21 15.87
CA THR A 45 13.87 -6.85 16.09
C THR A 45 12.48 -6.81 16.75
N PHE A 46 11.87 -7.97 16.97
CA PHE A 46 10.50 -8.15 17.49
C PHE A 46 10.36 -8.06 19.02
N THR A 47 11.31 -7.45 19.73
CA THR A 47 11.43 -7.58 21.18
C THR A 47 10.44 -6.77 22.03
N HIS A 48 9.76 -5.73 21.49
CA HIS A 48 8.89 -4.85 22.30
C HIS A 48 7.50 -4.55 21.71
N GLY A 49 7.12 -5.21 20.62
CA GLY A 49 6.05 -4.72 19.74
C GLY A 49 4.73 -5.49 19.72
N ILE A 50 4.64 -6.71 20.27
CA ILE A 50 3.54 -7.65 19.98
C ILE A 50 2.14 -7.06 20.20
N ARG A 51 1.94 -6.27 21.27
CA ARG A 51 0.66 -5.63 21.55
C ARG A 51 0.29 -4.54 20.52
N ARG A 52 1.30 -3.79 20.04
CA ARG A 52 1.13 -2.80 18.97
C ARG A 52 0.91 -3.48 17.62
N THR A 53 1.64 -4.55 17.35
CA THR A 53 1.46 -5.34 16.13
C THR A 53 0.05 -5.89 16.03
N ILE A 54 -0.49 -6.47 17.11
CA ILE A 54 -1.88 -6.97 17.12
C ILE A 54 -2.88 -5.84 16.88
N ALA A 55 -2.74 -4.71 17.58
CA ALA A 55 -3.62 -3.55 17.39
C ALA A 55 -3.57 -3.01 15.95
N LEU A 56 -2.37 -2.92 15.36
CA LEU A 56 -2.16 -2.51 13.98
C LEU A 56 -2.76 -3.53 13.00
N THR A 57 -2.57 -4.83 13.22
CA THR A 57 -3.14 -5.87 12.36
C THR A 57 -4.66 -5.77 12.33
N ILE A 58 -5.32 -5.58 13.47
CA ILE A 58 -6.77 -5.40 13.52
C ILE A 58 -7.18 -4.16 12.73
N GLY A 59 -6.53 -3.02 12.96
CA GLY A 59 -6.80 -1.78 12.22
C GLY A 59 -6.58 -1.92 10.72
N VAL A 60 -5.51 -2.59 10.30
CA VAL A 60 -5.18 -2.83 8.89
C VAL A 60 -6.19 -3.77 8.25
N VAL A 61 -6.58 -4.87 8.90
CA VAL A 61 -7.58 -5.80 8.34
C VAL A 61 -8.91 -5.09 8.15
N VAL A 62 -9.42 -4.39 9.17
CA VAL A 62 -10.70 -3.67 9.06
C VAL A 62 -10.62 -2.55 8.01
N GLY A 63 -9.55 -1.75 8.05
CA GLY A 63 -9.34 -0.65 7.11
C GLY A 63 -9.17 -1.11 5.66
N ALA A 64 -8.45 -2.21 5.43
CA ALA A 64 -8.23 -2.77 4.10
C ALA A 64 -9.53 -3.32 3.49
N GLN A 65 -10.36 -4.00 4.28
CA GLN A 65 -11.66 -4.51 3.83
C GLN A 65 -12.62 -3.36 3.48
N LEU A 66 -12.74 -2.36 4.36
CA LEU A 66 -13.54 -1.16 4.11
C LEU A 66 -13.03 -0.37 2.90
N GLY A 67 -11.71 -0.22 2.77
CA GLY A 67 -11.08 0.43 1.64
C GLY A 67 -11.33 -0.30 0.31
N ALA A 68 -11.24 -1.63 0.30
CA ALA A 68 -11.54 -2.45 -0.88
C ALA A 68 -13.02 -2.35 -1.27
N ALA A 69 -13.92 -2.38 -0.29
CA ALA A 69 -15.37 -2.23 -0.51
C ALA A 69 -15.75 -0.84 -1.02
N LEU A 70 -15.06 0.21 -0.57
CA LEU A 70 -15.28 1.57 -1.07
C LEU A 70 -14.67 1.75 -2.46
N SER A 71 -13.48 1.18 -2.70
CA SER A 71 -12.79 1.26 -3.99
C SER A 71 -13.57 0.64 -5.14
N SER A 72 -14.40 -0.37 -4.89
CA SER A 72 -15.24 -0.97 -5.94
C SER A 72 -16.45 -0.09 -6.31
N ARG A 73 -16.79 0.90 -5.49
CA ARG A 73 -17.92 1.84 -5.74
C ARG A 73 -17.48 3.17 -6.34
N VAL A 74 -16.19 3.46 -6.38
CA VAL A 74 -15.64 4.73 -6.88
C VAL A 74 -15.10 4.54 -8.30
N HIS A 75 -15.39 5.49 -9.19
CA HIS A 75 -14.90 5.46 -10.58
C HIS A 75 -13.36 5.55 -10.60
N GLY A 76 -12.71 4.77 -11.48
CA GLY A 76 -11.24 4.65 -11.55
C GLY A 76 -10.51 5.99 -11.64
N ASP A 77 -11.06 6.97 -12.36
CA ASP A 77 -10.48 8.31 -12.50
C ASP A 77 -10.38 9.07 -11.16
N TRP A 78 -11.36 8.90 -10.27
CA TRP A 78 -11.35 9.53 -8.95
C TRP A 78 -10.32 8.88 -8.02
N ILE A 79 -10.10 7.57 -8.17
CA ILE A 79 -9.07 6.83 -7.42
C ILE A 79 -7.67 7.36 -7.81
N ILE A 80 -7.42 7.51 -9.11
CA ILE A 80 -6.13 8.02 -9.63
C ILE A 80 -5.91 9.48 -9.18
N ARG A 81 -6.94 10.34 -9.27
CA ARG A 81 -6.85 11.73 -8.79
C ARG A 81 -6.59 11.80 -7.28
N GLY A 82 -7.28 10.99 -6.48
CA GLY A 82 -7.05 10.91 -5.04
C GLY A 82 -5.63 10.46 -4.70
N LEU A 83 -5.11 9.45 -5.41
CA LEU A 83 -3.73 9.00 -5.26
C LEU A 83 -2.72 10.11 -5.62
N ALA A 84 -2.96 10.85 -6.72
CA ALA A 84 -2.10 11.95 -7.13
C ALA A 84 -2.03 13.07 -6.07
N VAL A 85 -3.18 13.43 -5.48
CA VAL A 85 -3.24 14.42 -4.39
C VAL A 85 -2.51 13.91 -3.14
N ALA A 86 -2.70 12.64 -2.76
CA ALA A 86 -2.00 12.04 -1.63
C ALA A 86 -0.48 12.03 -1.84
N LEU A 87 -0.01 11.66 -3.03
CA LEU A 87 1.41 11.69 -3.38
C LEU A 87 1.98 13.11 -3.41
N ALA A 88 1.23 14.09 -3.92
CA ALA A 88 1.62 15.50 -3.89
C ALA A 88 1.77 16.00 -2.45
N LEU A 89 0.83 15.68 -1.55
CA LEU A 89 0.92 16.01 -0.14
C LEU A 89 2.14 15.36 0.53
N VAL A 90 2.42 14.09 0.25
CA VAL A 90 3.60 13.40 0.78
C VAL A 90 4.89 14.02 0.24
N GLY A 91 4.94 14.36 -1.05
CA GLY A 91 6.07 15.03 -1.68
C GLY A 91 6.33 16.42 -1.07
N ILE A 92 5.28 17.21 -0.86
CA ILE A 92 5.36 18.50 -0.17
C ILE A 92 5.84 18.30 1.27
N ARG A 93 5.30 17.32 2.00
CA ARG A 93 5.73 17.01 3.36
C ARG A 93 7.22 16.64 3.41
N LEU A 94 7.71 15.83 2.48
CA LEU A 94 9.12 15.47 2.40
C LEU A 94 10.01 16.69 2.10
N LEU A 95 9.59 17.57 1.20
CA LEU A 95 10.29 18.82 0.90
C LEU A 95 10.31 19.80 2.08
N LEU A 96 9.24 19.83 2.88
CA LEU A 96 9.10 20.68 4.07
C LEU A 96 9.70 20.07 5.34
N MET A 97 10.01 18.78 5.34
CA MET A 97 10.66 18.06 6.45
C MET A 97 12.15 17.77 6.20
N PRO A 98 12.99 18.71 5.73
CA PRO A 98 14.37 18.39 5.39
C PRO A 98 15.35 18.35 6.56
N PHE A 99 15.01 18.64 7.84
CA PHE A 99 16.06 18.73 8.89
C PHE A 99 15.62 18.61 10.36
N ILE A 100 14.97 17.51 10.78
CA ILE A 100 14.91 17.11 12.21
C ILE A 100 15.11 15.60 12.33
#